data_AF-A0A0T5ZF74-F1
#
_entry.id   AF-A0A0T5ZF74-F1
#
_cell.length_a   1.000
_cell.length_b   1.000
_cell.length_c   1.000
_cell.angle_alpha   90.00
_cell.angle_beta   90.00
_cell.angle_gamma   90.00
#
_symmetry.space_group_name_H-M   'P 1'
#
loop_
_entity.id
_entity.type
_entity.pdbx_description
1 polymer ?
#
loop_
_entity_poly.entity_id
_entity_poly.type
_entity_poly.pdbx_seq_one_letter_code
_entity_poly.pdbx_strand_id
1 'polypeptide(L)'
;MTAPDPLAQPIAATSAPAVPLTPEVDNGESAHGATAAQFRRFIKSRPYVPLHELRRRFELNGDADAEDVVRIDTPEGRVFVGLPEREGQFVADLARQGDIGLELCRDPQVPIVVGVYPMRPISR
;
A
#
# COMPACT_ATOMS: atom_id res chain seq x y z
N MET A 1 66.56 3.89 -27.89
CA MET A 1 66.08 2.72 -27.11
C MET A 1 66.47 3.03 -25.67
N THR A 2 65.63 3.47 -24.74
CA THR A 2 64.25 3.15 -24.37
C THR A 2 63.69 4.33 -23.56
N ALA A 3 62.38 4.56 -23.62
CA ALA A 3 61.67 5.70 -23.01
C ALA A 3 61.78 5.75 -21.48
N PRO A 4 61.78 6.95 -20.85
CA PRO A 4 61.39 7.08 -19.45
C PRO A 4 59.87 7.23 -19.35
N ASP A 5 59.26 6.33 -18.59
CA ASP A 5 57.86 6.31 -18.18
C ASP A 5 57.62 7.40 -17.11
N PRO A 6 56.76 8.41 -17.34
CA PRO A 6 56.33 9.32 -16.28
C PRO A 6 54.88 9.00 -15.94
N LEU A 7 54.60 8.64 -14.68
CA LEU A 7 53.38 8.99 -13.91
C LEU A 7 53.22 8.01 -12.73
N ALA A 8 53.84 8.37 -11.61
CA ALA A 8 53.36 7.95 -10.29
C ALA A 8 52.84 9.20 -9.59
N GLN A 9 51.52 9.41 -9.64
CA GLN A 9 50.82 10.29 -8.70
C GLN A 9 49.62 9.52 -8.14
N PRO A 10 49.43 9.47 -6.80
CA PRO A 10 48.27 8.85 -6.20
C PRO A 10 47.04 9.76 -6.36
N ILE A 11 45.98 9.26 -6.99
CA ILE A 11 44.67 9.91 -6.99
C ILE A 11 44.08 9.85 -5.58
N ALA A 12 43.92 11.03 -4.97
CA ALA A 12 43.22 11.20 -3.71
C ALA A 12 41.75 10.76 -3.86
N ALA A 13 41.35 9.71 -3.15
CA ALA A 13 39.95 9.35 -3.01
C ALA A 13 39.23 10.45 -2.22
N THR A 14 38.39 11.22 -2.90
CA THR A 14 37.47 12.14 -2.23
C THR A 14 36.35 11.30 -1.60
N SER A 15 36.34 11.19 -0.27
CA SER A 15 35.25 10.56 0.46
C SER A 15 34.04 11.50 0.44
N ALA A 16 33.00 11.13 -0.30
CA ALA A 16 31.68 11.75 -0.16
C ALA A 16 31.10 11.44 1.23
N PRO A 17 30.38 12.38 1.88
CA PRO A 17 29.77 12.12 3.18
C PRO A 17 28.62 11.11 3.03
N ALA A 18 28.69 10.03 3.80
CA ALA A 18 27.59 9.09 3.97
C ALA A 18 26.41 9.82 4.63
N VAL A 19 25.32 9.99 3.87
CA VAL A 19 24.05 10.48 4.41
C VAL A 19 23.51 9.40 5.36
N PRO A 20 23.22 9.71 6.63
CA PRO A 20 22.58 8.75 7.51
C PRO A 20 21.12 8.59 7.07
N LEU A 21 20.81 7.47 6.43
CA LEU A 21 19.44 7.03 6.19
C LEU A 21 18.94 6.28 7.43
N THR A 22 18.41 6.99 8.41
CA THR A 22 17.34 6.48 9.28
C THR A 22 16.46 7.66 9.71
N PRO A 23 15.13 7.45 9.70
CA PRO A 23 14.54 7.02 10.94
C PRO A 23 13.99 5.60 10.81
N GLU A 24 14.55 4.76 11.67
CA GLU A 24 13.96 3.56 12.25
C GLU A 24 12.47 3.80 12.51
N VAL A 25 11.61 3.26 11.64
CA VAL A 25 10.20 3.13 11.94
C VAL A 25 10.07 1.91 12.83
N ASP A 26 9.91 2.20 14.12
CA ASP A 26 9.34 1.32 15.14
C ASP A 26 8.24 0.45 14.53
N ASN A 27 8.61 -0.78 14.17
CA ASN A 27 7.67 -1.78 13.70
C ASN A 27 7.53 -2.78 14.84
N GLY A 28 6.89 -2.31 15.92
CA GLY A 28 6.51 -3.12 17.06
C GLY A 28 5.88 -4.43 16.59
N GLU A 29 6.54 -5.51 16.98
CA GLU A 29 6.15 -6.89 16.73
C GLU A 29 4.77 -7.21 17.32
N SER A 30 3.97 -7.87 16.46
CA SER A 30 3.19 -9.07 16.80
C SER A 30 2.02 -8.94 17.78
N ALA A 31 0.83 -8.66 17.25
CA ALA A 31 -0.32 -9.57 17.24
C ALA A 31 -1.60 -8.81 16.83
N HIS A 32 -2.39 -9.36 15.90
CA HIS A 32 -3.73 -8.92 15.45
C HIS A 32 -3.78 -7.84 14.36
N GLY A 33 -4.07 -8.30 13.13
CA GLY A 33 -4.60 -7.61 11.94
C GLY A 33 -4.53 -6.09 11.83
N ALA A 34 -4.06 -5.62 10.68
CA ALA A 34 -4.00 -4.20 10.29
C ALA A 34 -5.26 -3.40 10.69
N THR A 35 -5.09 -2.17 11.20
CA THR A 35 -6.21 -1.30 11.61
C THR A 35 -6.74 -0.45 10.45
N ALA A 36 -7.99 0.01 10.56
CA ALA A 36 -8.58 0.95 9.59
C ALA A 36 -7.74 2.23 9.39
N ALA A 37 -7.10 2.73 10.45
CA ALA A 37 -6.22 3.90 10.39
C ALA A 37 -4.94 3.61 9.59
N GLN A 38 -4.37 2.41 9.74
CA GLN A 38 -3.21 1.98 8.95
C GLN A 38 -3.58 1.83 7.46
N PHE A 39 -4.73 1.24 7.15
CA PHE A 39 -5.28 1.19 5.79
C PHE A 39 -5.42 2.59 5.19
N ARG A 40 -6.11 3.48 5.90
CA ARG A 40 -6.32 4.87 5.46
C ARG A 40 -5.00 5.57 5.19
N ARG A 41 -4.05 5.48 6.11
CA ARG A 41 -2.72 6.11 5.96
C ARG A 41 -1.97 5.56 4.74
N PHE A 42 -2.02 4.24 4.53
CA PHE A 42 -1.36 3.62 3.39
C PHE A 42 -1.98 4.05 2.06
N ILE A 43 -3.32 4.04 1.95
CA ILE A 43 -4.03 4.47 0.73
C ILE A 43 -3.77 5.95 0.45
N LYS A 44 -3.77 6.82 1.46
CA LYS A 44 -3.51 8.25 1.32
C LYS A 44 -2.07 8.58 0.91
N SER A 45 -1.12 7.66 1.10
CA SER A 45 0.28 7.88 0.72
C SER A 45 0.54 7.69 -0.79
N ARG A 46 -0.43 7.17 -1.54
CA ARG A 46 -0.28 6.76 -2.94
C ARG A 46 -1.42 7.29 -3.81
N PRO A 47 -1.18 7.54 -5.11
CA PRO A 47 -2.24 7.96 -6.03
C PRO A 47 -3.26 6.85 -6.29
N TYR A 48 -2.83 5.58 -6.21
CA TYR A 48 -3.66 4.40 -6.44
C TYR A 48 -3.02 3.18 -5.74
N VAL A 49 -3.85 2.28 -5.24
CA VAL A 49 -3.43 1.03 -4.59
C VAL A 49 -4.30 -0.13 -5.08
N PRO A 50 -3.73 -1.09 -5.84
CA PRO A 50 -4.41 -2.34 -6.16
C PRO A 50 -4.73 -3.17 -4.91
N LEU A 51 -5.82 -3.96 -4.93
CA LEU A 51 -6.17 -4.81 -3.78
C LEU A 51 -5.07 -5.82 -3.41
N HIS A 52 -4.37 -6.39 -4.41
CA HIS A 52 -3.29 -7.35 -4.17
C HIS A 52 -2.11 -6.71 -3.40
N GLU A 53 -1.92 -5.40 -3.52
CA GLU A 53 -0.91 -4.69 -2.74
C GLU A 53 -1.31 -4.53 -1.27
N LEU A 54 -2.60 -4.31 -0.97
CA LEU A 54 -3.11 -4.30 0.40
C LEU A 54 -2.92 -5.67 1.05
N ARG A 55 -3.28 -6.74 0.35
CA ARG A 55 -3.10 -8.12 0.83
C ARG A 55 -1.64 -8.40 1.17
N ARG A 56 -0.73 -8.04 0.27
CA ARG A 56 0.72 -8.23 0.49
C ARG A 56 1.24 -7.36 1.64
N ARG A 57 0.82 -6.09 1.73
CA ARG A 57 1.38 -5.12 2.70
C ARG A 57 0.99 -5.41 4.14
N PHE A 58 -0.20 -5.98 4.33
CA PHE A 58 -0.79 -6.28 5.63
C PHE A 58 -0.85 -7.79 5.92
N GLU A 59 -0.18 -8.59 5.09
CA GLU A 59 -0.07 -10.05 5.23
C GLU A 59 -1.45 -10.74 5.32
N LEU A 60 -2.41 -10.25 4.53
CA LEU A 60 -3.80 -10.74 4.47
C LEU A 60 -3.93 -11.99 3.59
N ASN A 61 -2.90 -12.82 3.58
CA ASN A 61 -2.98 -14.15 2.99
C ASN A 61 -3.70 -14.97 4.07
N GLY A 62 -5.02 -15.05 3.95
CA GLY A 62 -5.88 -15.65 4.97
C GLY A 62 -5.44 -17.04 5.38
N ASP A 63 -5.85 -17.44 6.58
CA ASP A 63 -5.99 -18.85 6.92
C ASP A 63 -6.77 -19.56 5.81
N ALA A 64 -6.51 -20.85 5.59
CA ALA A 64 -7.12 -21.63 4.50
C ALA A 64 -8.66 -21.61 4.49
N ASP A 65 -9.28 -21.23 5.62
CA ASP A 65 -10.72 -21.13 5.83
C ASP A 65 -11.28 -19.69 5.77
N ALA A 66 -10.44 -18.66 5.60
CA ALA A 66 -10.87 -17.27 5.53
C ALA A 66 -11.44 -16.94 4.15
N GLU A 67 -12.68 -16.43 4.12
CA GLU A 67 -13.32 -15.98 2.89
C GLU A 67 -12.54 -14.79 2.29
N ASP A 68 -11.93 -15.04 1.13
CA ASP A 68 -11.07 -14.09 0.41
C ASP A 68 -11.84 -13.01 -0.36
N VAL A 69 -13.18 -13.04 -0.31
CA VAL A 69 -14.05 -12.08 -0.99
C VAL A 69 -15.28 -11.79 -0.13
N VAL A 70 -15.45 -10.54 0.28
CA VAL A 70 -16.61 -10.07 1.05
C VAL A 70 -17.44 -9.09 0.24
N ARG A 71 -18.76 -9.14 0.44
CA ARG A 71 -19.69 -8.15 -0.11
C ARG A 71 -19.81 -6.97 0.85
N ILE A 72 -19.69 -5.75 0.31
CA ILE A 72 -19.87 -4.50 1.06
C ILE A 72 -20.91 -3.59 0.40
N ASP A 73 -21.59 -2.80 1.22
CA ASP A 73 -22.53 -1.78 0.75
C ASP A 73 -21.84 -0.39 0.74
N THR A 74 -21.83 0.25 -0.43
CA THR A 74 -21.27 1.58 -0.67
C THR A 74 -22.37 2.53 -1.18
N PRO A 75 -22.13 3.85 -1.22
CA PRO A 75 -23.08 4.81 -1.80
C PRO A 75 -23.44 4.52 -3.26
N GLU A 76 -22.55 3.84 -4.00
CA GLU A 76 -22.72 3.50 -5.42
C GLU A 76 -23.42 2.16 -5.63
N GLY A 77 -23.64 1.38 -4.56
CA GLY A 77 -24.33 0.11 -4.57
C GLY A 77 -23.57 -1.00 -3.86
N ARG A 78 -23.93 -2.24 -4.17
CA ARG A 78 -23.29 -3.44 -3.63
C ARG A 78 -22.06 -3.77 -4.47
N VAL A 79 -20.91 -3.91 -3.83
CA VAL A 79 -19.66 -4.29 -4.49
C VAL A 79 -18.97 -5.42 -3.72
N PHE A 80 -18.08 -6.14 -4.40
CA PHE A 80 -17.34 -7.27 -3.84
C PHE A 80 -15.86 -6.91 -3.74
N VAL A 81 -15.27 -7.15 -2.57
CA VAL A 81 -13.88 -6.81 -2.27
C VAL A 81 -13.11 -8.09 -1.98
N GLY A 82 -12.00 -8.30 -2.69
CA GLY A 82 -11.12 -9.45 -2.50
C GLY A 82 -10.23 -9.34 -1.25
N LEU A 83 -10.82 -9.10 -0.09
CA LEU A 83 -10.17 -9.01 1.23
C LEU A 83 -10.97 -9.82 2.25
N PRO A 84 -10.34 -10.26 3.36
CA PRO A 84 -11.07 -10.87 4.46
C PRO A 84 -12.15 -9.92 5.02
N GLU A 85 -13.17 -10.49 5.66
CA GLU A 85 -14.37 -9.75 6.10
C GLU A 85 -14.04 -8.49 6.91
N ARG A 86 -13.14 -8.61 7.88
CA ARG A 86 -12.70 -7.50 8.75
C ARG A 86 -12.10 -6.35 7.95
N GLU A 87 -11.17 -6.64 7.05
CA GLU A 87 -10.49 -5.63 6.24
C GLU A 87 -11.40 -5.06 5.15
N GLY A 88 -12.27 -5.88 4.57
CA GLY A 88 -13.31 -5.41 3.66
C GLY A 88 -14.25 -4.41 4.34
N GLN A 89 -14.58 -4.61 5.62
CA GLN A 89 -15.38 -3.64 6.39
C GLN A 89 -14.65 -2.30 6.56
N PHE A 90 -13.32 -2.28 6.75
CA PHE A 90 -12.57 -1.03 6.78
C PHE A 90 -12.63 -0.27 5.46
N VAL A 91 -12.53 -1.00 4.33
CA VAL A 91 -12.69 -0.39 3.00
C VAL A 91 -14.10 0.18 2.84
N ALA A 92 -15.13 -0.54 3.29
CA ALA A 92 -16.52 -0.06 3.26
C ALA A 92 -16.72 1.22 4.06
N ASP A 93 -16.19 1.28 5.28
CA ASP A 93 -16.34 2.43 6.16
C ASP A 93 -15.59 3.65 5.62
N LEU A 94 -14.37 3.47 5.11
CA LEU A 94 -13.59 4.56 4.50
C LEU A 94 -14.25 5.08 3.21
N ALA A 95 -14.80 4.18 2.39
CA ALA A 95 -15.54 4.58 1.18
C ALA A 95 -16.82 5.34 1.54
N ARG A 96 -17.57 4.88 2.55
CA ARG A 96 -18.80 5.55 3.03
C ARG A 96 -18.51 6.93 3.61
N GLN A 97 -17.36 7.11 4.27
CA GLN A 97 -16.90 8.39 4.80
C GLN A 97 -16.39 9.35 3.69
N GLY A 98 -16.25 8.89 2.45
CA GLY A 98 -15.65 9.67 1.36
C GLY A 98 -14.14 9.88 1.52
N ASP A 99 -13.49 9.05 2.32
CA ASP A 99 -12.04 9.13 2.55
C ASP A 99 -11.24 8.50 1.41
N ILE A 100 -11.80 7.46 0.80
CA ILE A 100 -11.23 6.73 -0.34
C ILE A 100 -12.30 6.52 -1.41
N GLY A 101 -11.84 6.38 -2.65
CA GLY A 101 -12.65 5.89 -3.76
C GLY A 101 -12.29 4.46 -4.11
N LEU A 102 -13.22 3.79 -4.78
CA LEU A 102 -13.10 2.40 -5.20
C LEU A 102 -13.00 2.34 -6.73
N GLU A 103 -12.00 1.62 -7.22
CA GLU A 103 -11.91 1.27 -8.63
C GLU A 103 -12.63 -0.07 -8.84
N LEU A 104 -13.62 -0.09 -9.73
CA LEU A 104 -14.47 -1.24 -9.97
C LEU A 104 -14.21 -1.85 -11.35
N CYS A 105 -13.92 -3.15 -11.38
CA CYS A 105 -14.11 -3.96 -12.58
C CYS A 105 -15.56 -4.43 -12.64
N ARG A 106 -16.23 -4.17 -13.77
CA ARG A 106 -17.62 -4.57 -14.00
C ARG A 106 -17.64 -5.71 -15.00
N ASP A 107 -17.46 -6.94 -14.51
CA ASP A 107 -17.49 -8.16 -15.32
C ASP A 107 -18.67 -9.07 -14.93
N PRO A 108 -19.39 -9.64 -15.89
CA PRO A 108 -20.41 -8.97 -16.69
C PRO A 108 -21.62 -8.48 -15.88
N GLN A 109 -21.74 -8.84 -14.59
CA GLN A 109 -22.89 -8.52 -13.73
C GLN A 109 -22.49 -8.22 -12.27
N VAL A 110 -21.23 -8.39 -11.88
CA VAL A 110 -20.78 -8.26 -10.49
C VAL A 110 -19.69 -7.19 -10.40
N PRO A 111 -19.94 -6.04 -9.75
CA PRO A 111 -18.91 -5.03 -9.55
C PRO A 111 -17.91 -5.51 -8.50
N ILE A 112 -16.67 -5.72 -8.93
CA ILE A 112 -15.56 -6.18 -8.09
C ILE A 112 -14.59 -5.01 -7.91
N VAL A 113 -14.19 -4.76 -6.67
CA VAL A 113 -13.15 -3.79 -6.36
C VAL A 113 -11.80 -4.36 -6.81
N VAL A 114 -11.09 -3.64 -7.66
CA VAL A 114 -9.74 -4.02 -8.13
C VAL A 114 -8.65 -3.16 -7.50
N GLY A 115 -9.02 -1.96 -7.02
CA GLY A 115 -8.13 -1.09 -6.27
C GLY A 115 -8.87 0.05 -5.59
N VAL A 116 -8.10 0.86 -4.89
CA VAL A 116 -8.58 2.00 -4.11
C VAL A 116 -7.68 3.20 -4.33
N TYR A 117 -8.23 4.39 -4.21
CA TYR A 117 -7.50 5.64 -4.36
C TYR A 117 -7.94 6.66 -3.30
N PRO A 118 -7.07 7.61 -2.90
CA PRO A 118 -7.45 8.60 -1.91
C PRO A 118 -8.46 9.60 -2.48
N MET A 119 -9.54 9.86 -1.74
CA MET A 119 -10.42 10.99 -2.00
C MET A 119 -10.02 12.18 -1.13
N ARG A 120 -10.30 13.40 -1.60
CA ARG A 120 -10.17 14.58 -0.72
C ARG A 120 -11.30 14.51 0.31
N PRO A 121 -11.01 14.72 1.61
CA PRO A 121 -12.06 14.71 2.61
C PRO A 121 -13.13 15.73 2.23
N ILE A 122 -14.38 15.27 2.13
CA ILE A 122 -15.53 16.14 1.88
C ILE A 122 -15.86 16.77 3.23
N SER A 123 -15.45 18.03 3.43
CA SER A 123 -15.93 18.82 4.57
C SER A 123 -17.44 18.95 4.42
N ARG A 124 -18.21 18.33 5.32
CA ARG A 124 -19.66 18.45 5.40
C ARG A 124 -20.05 19.67 6.23
#